data_AF-A0A8J6T542-F1
#
_entry.id   AF-A0A8J6T542-F1
#
_cell.length_a   1.000
_cell.length_b   1.000
_cell.length_c   1.000
_cell.angle_alpha   90.00
_cell.angle_beta   90.00
_cell.angle_gamma   90.00
#
_symmetry.space_group_name_H-M   'P 1'
#
loop_
_entity.id
_entity.type
_entity.pdbx_description
1 polymer ?
#
loop_
_entity_poly.entity_id
_entity_poly.type
_entity_poly.pdbx_seq_one_letter_code
_entity_poly.pdbx_strand_id
1 'polypeptide(L)'
;MNLPVPPREVGPLPRDPLGKRLCQIFSYAWNAIVKTNDSDSTWQTITKHPLAPRELWMCWQDANQIVGTRFDSKTVHGLIDLDVTGMYHPKQEAEALPLMRAALETIGITRTFLTQSSFSGGLHLWIPLPKKVPTFWLGVSIRQCLEAQGFIIKQGQLEIFPNQKAYARKGEFTQYQGHRLPLQPATGSQLLDNDLQPVAGGLERFFELWDQCAVGQDMEQVQKAIAQAQKNHKKRWTSRNSSVVDTWRTALEFEITEGWTDYGQTNHLLKQIACYGVVFLGLKGEALVENVQHTASHCPGYGQWCRHQHEIALRCKVWARAAEGYYWPLGTEGTRRGNIHCGEGANATTAVNRTNQARSEDAQARITQALDQLKREGQLALYNTKTALENAIVRIARCSKNTTQKYSHLWYIAESKATEQVCTTDAEPIPASLPPNLTDPSKSLKSSSEEEVHTQPYMKGREHLSEFGSDSSQISFPPEGTGGLSTALALGDDKNSALFNMLPKAGSSGLSKNDELHQPVSSLSNHCPPQPTPSDSSPRRQYWSQPKLINSSSINRLSTPGSTVASTMPSEALRHEFGKLAKQMGWSLEHAKEFIKQLLGKTLQTLAEEDWLLLVYQMRNLMSSS
;
A
#
# COMPACT_ATOMS: atom_id res chain seq x y z
N MET A 1 31.41 11.47 12.64
CA MET A 1 30.88 11.21 13.99
C MET A 1 29.49 11.83 14.07
N ASN A 2 28.50 11.14 14.65
CA ASN A 2 27.21 11.79 14.92
C ASN A 2 27.34 12.57 16.24
N LEU A 3 27.13 13.88 16.20
CA LEU A 3 27.04 14.68 17.42
C LEU A 3 25.85 14.19 18.26
N PRO A 4 25.96 14.11 19.60
CA PRO A 4 24.83 13.77 20.45
C PRO A 4 23.76 14.86 20.30
N VAL A 5 22.53 14.46 19.99
CA VAL A 5 21.37 15.37 20.08
C VAL A 5 21.30 15.83 21.54
N PRO A 6 21.25 17.14 21.83
CA PRO A 6 21.22 17.63 23.20
C PRO A 6 20.02 17.05 23.95
N PRO A 7 20.13 16.78 25.27
CA PRO A 7 19.00 16.32 26.06
C PRO A 7 17.87 17.34 25.94
N ARG A 8 16.68 16.90 25.50
CA ARG A 8 15.52 17.77 25.40
C ARG A 8 15.20 18.32 26.79
N GLU A 9 15.36 19.63 26.97
CA GLU A 9 14.95 20.29 28.20
C GLU A 9 13.45 20.09 28.41
N VAL A 10 13.11 19.31 29.44
CA VAL A 10 11.72 19.12 29.83
C VAL A 10 11.30 20.39 30.57
N GLY A 11 10.54 21.23 29.88
CA GLY A 11 10.02 22.48 30.44
C GLY A 11 9.29 22.27 31.78
N PRO A 12 9.19 23.32 32.61
CA PRO A 12 8.77 23.17 34.00
C PRO A 12 7.38 22.51 34.10
N LEU A 13 7.30 21.45 34.91
CA LEU A 13 6.07 20.66 35.08
C LEU A 13 4.93 21.51 35.69
N PRO A 14 3.65 21.07 35.53
CA PRO A 14 2.52 21.63 36.26
C PRO A 14 2.74 21.66 37.78
N ARG A 15 2.11 22.65 38.45
CA ARG A 15 2.02 22.69 39.92
C ARG A 15 1.08 21.61 40.47
N ASP A 16 0.05 21.28 39.69
CA ASP A 16 -0.92 20.24 40.00
C ASP A 16 -0.24 18.84 40.03
N PRO A 17 -0.44 18.02 41.08
CA PRO A 17 0.16 16.68 41.15
C PRO A 17 -0.33 15.71 40.07
N LEU A 18 -1.61 15.77 39.69
CA LEU A 18 -2.20 14.93 38.65
C LEU A 18 -1.70 15.39 37.28
N GLY A 19 -1.65 16.70 37.02
CA GLY A 19 -1.06 17.26 35.81
C GLY A 19 0.43 16.94 35.67
N LYS A 20 1.19 17.03 36.77
CA LYS A 20 2.59 16.61 36.82
C LYS A 20 2.75 15.14 36.42
N ARG A 21 1.92 14.25 36.97
CA ARG A 21 1.94 12.80 36.67
C ARG A 21 1.50 12.50 35.24
N LEU A 22 0.48 13.19 34.73
CA LEU A 22 0.04 13.11 33.33
C LEU A 22 1.20 13.40 32.37
N CYS A 23 1.90 14.51 32.56
CA CYS A 23 3.03 14.90 31.70
C CYS A 23 4.26 14.01 31.85
N GLN A 24 4.45 13.32 32.99
CA GLN A 24 5.52 12.35 33.18
C GLN A 24 5.28 11.05 32.41
N ILE A 25 4.02 10.60 32.31
CA ILE A 25 3.61 9.43 31.52
C ILE A 25 3.59 9.79 30.02
N PHE A 26 2.85 10.83 29.65
CA PHE A 26 2.62 11.25 28.26
C PHE A 26 3.66 12.27 27.78
N SER A 27 4.94 12.00 28.04
CA SER A 27 6.03 12.98 27.95
C SER A 27 6.50 13.34 26.52
N TYR A 28 5.91 12.76 25.46
CA TYR A 28 6.31 13.04 24.07
C TYR A 28 5.34 14.06 23.43
N ALA A 29 5.71 15.33 23.59
CA ALA A 29 4.91 16.48 23.15
C ALA A 29 5.19 16.98 21.72
N TRP A 30 6.16 16.39 21.01
CA TRP A 30 6.45 16.73 19.62
C TRP A 30 5.39 16.16 18.67
N ASN A 31 4.87 16.99 17.76
CA ASN A 31 3.77 16.61 16.88
C ASN A 31 2.55 16.09 17.65
N ALA A 32 2.24 16.67 18.81
CA ALA A 32 0.99 16.42 19.53
C ALA A 32 -0.22 16.65 18.61
N ILE A 33 -1.33 15.95 18.87
CA ILE A 33 -2.57 16.09 18.10
C ILE A 33 -3.61 16.85 18.91
N VAL A 34 -4.38 17.71 18.24
CA VAL A 34 -5.50 18.45 18.82
C VAL A 34 -6.69 18.48 17.86
N LYS A 35 -7.91 18.48 18.41
CA LYS A 35 -9.14 18.91 17.73
C LYS A 35 -9.99 19.71 18.71
N THR A 36 -11.00 20.41 18.23
CA THR A 36 -12.05 21.00 19.08
C THR A 36 -13.01 19.91 19.59
N ASN A 37 -13.72 20.19 20.68
CA ASN A 37 -14.65 19.25 21.33
C ASN A 37 -16.08 19.35 20.73
N ASP A 38 -16.12 19.28 19.41
CA ASP A 38 -17.30 19.29 18.54
C ASP A 38 -17.31 18.03 17.66
N SER A 39 -18.48 17.72 17.09
CA SER A 39 -18.70 16.50 16.29
C SER A 39 -17.88 16.48 14.99
N ASP A 40 -17.74 17.64 14.35
CA ASP A 40 -17.35 17.73 12.94
C ASP A 40 -15.83 17.99 12.75
N SER A 41 -15.10 18.25 13.84
CA SER A 41 -13.68 18.62 13.75
C SER A 41 -12.74 17.43 13.58
N THR A 42 -11.76 17.64 12.69
CA THR A 42 -10.71 16.70 12.35
C THR A 42 -9.45 16.92 13.21
N TRP A 43 -8.70 15.84 13.44
CA TRP A 43 -7.44 15.88 14.19
C TRP A 43 -6.35 16.66 13.43
N GLN A 44 -5.92 17.78 14.01
CA GLN A 44 -4.77 18.56 13.56
C GLN A 44 -3.51 18.12 14.30
N THR A 45 -2.33 18.35 13.70
CA THR A 45 -1.03 18.07 14.34
C THR A 45 -0.28 19.37 14.58
N ILE A 46 0.18 19.58 15.82
CA ILE A 46 0.96 20.75 16.22
C ILE A 46 2.41 20.57 15.75
N THR A 47 2.72 21.14 14.59
CA THR A 47 4.04 21.06 13.95
C THR A 47 4.95 22.25 14.26
N LYS A 48 4.40 23.37 14.73
CA LYS A 48 5.14 24.63 14.97
C LYS A 48 6.12 24.53 16.14
N HIS A 49 5.72 23.88 17.22
CA HIS A 49 6.48 23.71 18.46
C HIS A 49 6.04 22.42 19.19
N PRO A 50 6.89 21.82 20.04
CA PRO A 50 6.43 20.82 20.99
C PRO A 50 5.63 21.49 22.11
N LEU A 51 4.52 20.88 22.55
CA LEU A 51 3.78 21.41 23.71
C LEU A 51 4.66 21.40 24.97
N ALA A 52 4.72 22.51 25.69
CA ALA A 52 5.35 22.53 27.01
C ALA A 52 4.52 21.68 28.00
N PRO A 53 5.08 21.06 29.06
CA PRO A 53 4.28 20.25 29.99
C PRO A 53 3.10 21.00 30.65
N ARG A 54 3.26 22.30 30.94
CA ARG A 54 2.16 23.16 31.41
C ARG A 54 1.10 23.45 30.35
N GLU A 55 1.52 23.56 29.10
CA GLU A 55 0.65 23.76 27.94
C GLU A 55 -0.17 22.48 27.66
N LEU A 56 0.48 21.31 27.67
CA LEU A 56 -0.18 20.00 27.56
C LEU A 56 -1.23 19.78 28.66
N TRP A 57 -0.94 20.23 29.89
CA TRP A 57 -1.90 20.20 31.00
C TRP A 57 -3.06 21.18 30.79
N MET A 58 -2.79 22.42 30.37
CA MET A 58 -3.82 23.40 30.02
C MET A 58 -4.74 22.89 28.90
N CYS A 59 -4.17 22.32 27.83
CA CYS A 59 -4.89 21.68 26.73
C CYS A 59 -5.71 20.45 27.17
N TRP A 60 -5.29 19.75 28.23
CA TRP A 60 -6.04 18.65 28.83
C TRP A 60 -7.22 19.15 29.67
N GLN A 61 -7.10 20.34 30.29
CA GLN A 61 -8.14 20.95 31.12
C GLN A 61 -9.21 21.73 30.32
N ASP A 62 -8.94 22.12 29.07
CA ASP A 62 -9.89 22.87 28.24
C ASP A 62 -11.03 21.98 27.70
N ALA A 63 -12.23 22.21 28.21
CA ALA A 63 -13.47 21.53 27.78
C ALA A 63 -13.85 21.75 26.30
N ASN A 64 -13.25 22.74 25.62
CA ASN A 64 -13.48 23.03 24.20
C ASN A 64 -12.47 22.33 23.27
N GLN A 65 -11.47 21.64 23.84
CA GLN A 65 -10.39 20.99 23.12
C GLN A 65 -10.30 19.50 23.47
N ILE A 66 -9.74 18.73 22.55
CA ILE A 66 -9.26 17.37 22.82
C ILE A 66 -7.81 17.29 22.35
N VAL A 67 -6.89 17.04 23.29
CA VAL A 67 -5.47 16.80 23.03
C VAL A 67 -5.10 15.31 23.07
N GLY A 68 -4.05 14.96 22.35
CA GLY A 68 -3.47 13.62 22.28
C GLY A 68 -1.97 13.65 22.02
N THR A 69 -1.27 12.60 22.46
CA THR A 69 0.19 12.47 22.35
C THR A 69 0.59 11.33 21.42
N ARG A 70 1.79 11.43 20.85
CA ARG A 70 2.44 10.34 20.11
C ARG A 70 3.42 9.62 21.04
N PHE A 71 4.01 8.52 20.58
CA PHE A 71 5.02 7.79 21.34
C PHE A 71 6.45 8.22 20.97
N ASP A 72 7.36 8.15 21.94
CA ASP A 72 8.82 8.20 21.72
C ASP A 72 9.35 6.82 21.29
N SER A 73 10.66 6.71 21.07
CA SER A 73 11.44 5.47 20.87
C SER A 73 11.24 4.40 21.95
N LYS A 74 10.92 4.80 23.19
CA LYS A 74 10.55 3.92 24.30
C LYS A 74 9.29 4.41 25.02
N THR A 75 8.45 3.48 25.48
CA THR A 75 7.15 3.76 26.10
C THR A 75 6.98 3.05 27.45
N VAL A 76 6.15 3.60 28.33
CA VAL A 76 5.66 2.95 29.57
C VAL A 76 4.23 2.43 29.41
N HIS A 77 3.65 2.46 28.22
CA HIS A 77 2.31 1.96 27.96
C HIS A 77 2.08 1.48 26.53
N GLY A 78 1.07 0.61 26.40
CA GLY A 78 0.26 0.47 25.19
C GLY A 78 -1.19 0.91 25.46
N LEU A 79 -1.96 0.96 24.39
CA LEU A 79 -3.40 1.23 24.36
C LEU A 79 -3.98 0.50 23.15
N ILE A 80 -5.16 -0.11 23.32
CA ILE A 80 -5.98 -0.60 22.21
C ILE A 80 -7.25 0.24 22.17
N ASP A 81 -7.65 0.68 20.99
CA ASP A 81 -8.86 1.47 20.75
C ASP A 81 -9.88 0.64 19.96
N LEU A 82 -11.10 0.58 20.48
CA LEU A 82 -12.24 -0.15 19.97
C LEU A 82 -13.34 0.86 19.63
N ASP A 83 -13.55 1.12 18.35
CA ASP A 83 -14.66 1.97 17.93
C ASP A 83 -16.00 1.31 18.25
N VAL A 84 -17.02 2.11 18.61
CA VAL A 84 -18.35 1.60 18.99
C VAL A 84 -19.10 0.91 17.83
N THR A 85 -18.67 1.09 16.58
CA THR A 85 -19.15 0.38 15.39
C THR A 85 -18.22 -0.76 14.94
N GLY A 86 -17.08 -0.94 15.63
CA GLY A 86 -16.11 -1.99 15.36
C GLY A 86 -16.64 -3.38 15.70
N MET A 87 -16.27 -4.37 14.88
CA MET A 87 -16.74 -5.77 15.03
C MET A 87 -16.27 -6.50 16.30
N TYR A 88 -15.35 -5.89 17.07
CA TYR A 88 -14.79 -6.44 18.32
C TYR A 88 -15.18 -5.62 19.56
N HIS A 89 -16.13 -4.70 19.40
CA HIS A 89 -16.66 -3.91 20.50
C HIS A 89 -17.77 -4.71 21.23
N PRO A 90 -17.89 -4.67 22.57
CA PRO A 90 -18.78 -5.56 23.33
C PRO A 90 -20.29 -5.45 23.05
N LYS A 91 -20.75 -4.37 22.38
CA LYS A 91 -22.15 -4.25 21.91
C LYS A 91 -22.42 -5.03 20.61
N GLN A 92 -21.37 -5.57 19.98
CA GLN A 92 -21.39 -6.29 18.70
C GLN A 92 -20.90 -7.73 18.87
N GLU A 93 -19.85 -7.93 19.66
CA GLU A 93 -19.30 -9.24 20.01
C GLU A 93 -18.85 -9.19 21.48
N ALA A 94 -19.65 -9.80 22.36
CA ALA A 94 -19.43 -9.71 23.81
C ALA A 94 -18.14 -10.42 24.24
N GLU A 95 -17.81 -11.55 23.62
CA GLU A 95 -16.63 -12.36 23.96
C GLU A 95 -15.32 -11.78 23.40
N ALA A 96 -15.38 -10.83 22.46
CA ALA A 96 -14.19 -10.25 21.84
C ALA A 96 -13.24 -9.61 22.86
N LEU A 97 -13.76 -8.92 23.88
CA LEU A 97 -12.96 -8.23 24.89
C LEU A 97 -12.35 -9.20 25.94
N PRO A 98 -13.09 -10.18 26.50
CA PRO A 98 -12.51 -11.29 27.25
C PRO A 98 -11.43 -12.06 26.47
N LEU A 99 -11.70 -12.46 25.23
CA LEU A 99 -10.74 -13.16 24.38
C LEU A 99 -9.50 -12.32 24.05
N MET A 100 -9.66 -11.00 23.88
CA MET A 100 -8.55 -10.07 23.67
C MET A 100 -7.68 -9.92 24.92
N ARG A 101 -8.26 -9.90 26.13
CA ARG A 101 -7.52 -9.93 27.39
C ARG A 101 -6.76 -11.25 27.57
N ALA A 102 -7.43 -12.39 27.35
CA ALA A 102 -6.79 -13.71 27.41
C ALA A 102 -5.66 -13.87 26.37
N ALA A 103 -5.81 -13.28 25.17
CA ALA A 103 -4.73 -13.22 24.18
C ALA A 103 -3.53 -12.43 24.72
N LEU A 104 -3.75 -11.23 25.24
CA LEU A 104 -2.71 -10.35 25.80
C LEU A 104 -1.96 -11.00 26.98
N GLU A 105 -2.65 -11.79 27.81
CA GLU A 105 -2.04 -12.58 28.88
C GLU A 105 -0.95 -13.54 28.37
N THR A 106 -1.12 -14.15 27.19
CA THR A 106 -0.10 -15.05 26.60
C THR A 106 1.23 -14.36 26.30
N ILE A 107 1.24 -13.04 26.13
CA ILE A 107 2.44 -12.20 25.93
C ILE A 107 2.83 -11.40 27.18
N GLY A 108 2.29 -11.75 28.36
CA GLY A 108 2.66 -11.16 29.65
C GLY A 108 1.92 -9.87 30.01
N ILE A 109 0.94 -9.46 29.21
CA ILE A 109 0.06 -8.32 29.51
C ILE A 109 -1.13 -8.88 30.29
N THR A 110 -0.94 -9.01 31.60
CA THR A 110 -1.82 -9.71 32.54
C THR A 110 -2.80 -8.81 33.28
N ARG A 111 -2.61 -7.49 33.21
CA ARG A 111 -3.51 -6.50 33.82
C ARG A 111 -3.77 -5.34 32.88
N THR A 112 -5.05 -5.03 32.69
CA THR A 112 -5.55 -3.94 31.85
C THR A 112 -6.78 -3.32 32.50
N PHE A 113 -7.06 -2.06 32.19
CA PHE A 113 -8.28 -1.38 32.63
C PHE A 113 -8.89 -0.57 31.48
N LEU A 114 -10.16 -0.17 31.63
CA LEU A 114 -10.94 0.45 30.57
C LEU A 114 -11.25 1.91 30.88
N THR A 115 -11.26 2.72 29.82
CA THR A 115 -11.97 4.00 29.80
C THR A 115 -12.86 4.07 28.56
N GLN A 116 -14.06 4.61 28.69
CA GLN A 116 -14.81 5.09 27.54
C GLN A 116 -14.00 6.21 26.85
N SER A 117 -13.86 6.17 25.53
CA SER A 117 -13.06 7.13 24.77
C SER A 117 -13.82 8.41 24.42
N SER A 118 -15.14 8.34 24.27
CA SER A 118 -16.04 9.47 23.96
C SER A 118 -17.51 9.15 24.24
N PHE A 119 -18.41 10.16 24.22
CA PHE A 119 -19.87 10.01 24.35
C PHE A 119 -20.50 8.96 23.40
N SER A 120 -19.89 8.68 22.24
CA SER A 120 -20.30 7.60 21.34
C SER A 120 -20.26 6.20 21.99
N GLY A 121 -19.47 6.03 23.06
CA GLY A 121 -19.33 4.77 23.79
C GLY A 121 -18.23 3.85 23.26
N GLY A 122 -17.28 4.35 22.47
CA GLY A 122 -16.05 3.60 22.12
C GLY A 122 -15.16 3.36 23.34
N LEU A 123 -14.24 2.40 23.25
CA LEU A 123 -13.46 1.91 24.40
C LEU A 123 -11.95 1.97 24.17
N HIS A 124 -11.26 2.51 25.17
CA HIS A 124 -9.81 2.44 25.32
C HIS A 124 -9.42 1.38 26.35
N LEU A 125 -8.73 0.32 25.93
CA LEU A 125 -8.14 -0.69 26.79
C LEU A 125 -6.67 -0.32 27.08
N TRP A 126 -6.41 0.19 28.28
CA TRP A 126 -5.09 0.66 28.70
C TRP A 126 -4.18 -0.50 29.12
N ILE A 127 -2.91 -0.43 28.70
CA ILE A 127 -1.86 -1.39 29.02
C ILE A 127 -0.68 -0.65 29.69
N PRO A 128 -0.74 -0.37 31.01
CA PRO A 128 0.36 0.24 31.76
C PRO A 128 1.53 -0.73 31.92
N LEU A 129 2.77 -0.25 31.80
CA LEU A 129 4.00 -1.03 31.99
C LEU A 129 4.88 -0.37 33.07
N PRO A 130 5.50 -1.15 33.98
CA PRO A 130 6.27 -0.61 35.10
C PRO A 130 7.68 -0.13 34.68
N LYS A 131 8.11 -0.43 33.45
CA LYS A 131 9.45 -0.12 32.91
C LYS A 131 9.36 0.25 31.42
N LYS A 132 10.24 1.14 30.95
CA LYS A 132 10.27 1.60 29.56
C LYS A 132 10.70 0.50 28.59
N VAL A 133 9.81 0.09 27.67
CA VAL A 133 10.07 -0.90 26.61
C VAL A 133 10.26 -0.23 25.23
N PRO A 134 10.91 -0.88 24.24
CA PRO A 134 11.03 -0.34 22.88
C PRO A 134 9.65 -0.24 22.18
N THR A 135 9.23 0.98 21.88
CA THR A 135 7.86 1.30 21.41
C THR A 135 7.45 0.51 20.17
N PHE A 136 8.31 0.46 19.13
CA PHE A 136 7.99 -0.27 17.91
C PHE A 136 7.72 -1.76 18.19
N TRP A 137 8.53 -2.39 19.03
CA TRP A 137 8.42 -3.83 19.27
C TRP A 137 7.27 -4.21 20.18
N LEU A 138 6.83 -3.32 21.09
CA LEU A 138 5.55 -3.47 21.82
C LEU A 138 4.36 -3.49 20.85
N GLY A 139 4.31 -2.52 19.91
CA GLY A 139 3.28 -2.48 18.88
C GLY A 139 3.32 -3.70 17.95
N VAL A 140 4.51 -4.23 17.65
CA VAL A 140 4.66 -5.46 16.88
C VAL A 140 4.21 -6.69 17.68
N SER A 141 4.53 -6.81 18.98
CA SER A 141 4.13 -7.97 19.79
C SER A 141 2.62 -8.01 20.02
N ILE A 142 1.99 -6.87 20.35
CA ILE A 142 0.53 -6.79 20.51
C ILE A 142 -0.16 -7.15 19.19
N ARG A 143 0.26 -6.57 18.05
CA ARG A 143 -0.32 -6.90 16.74
C ARG A 143 -0.15 -8.37 16.37
N GLN A 144 1.05 -8.96 16.55
CA GLN A 144 1.27 -10.38 16.23
C GLN A 144 0.46 -11.31 17.14
N CYS A 145 0.29 -10.96 18.42
CA CYS A 145 -0.52 -11.71 19.36
C CYS A 145 -2.00 -11.73 18.94
N LEU A 146 -2.56 -10.57 18.61
CA LEU A 146 -3.96 -10.45 18.20
C LEU A 146 -4.20 -11.05 16.79
N GLU A 147 -3.30 -10.83 15.83
CA GLU A 147 -3.32 -11.51 14.52
C GLU A 147 -3.30 -13.05 14.66
N ALA A 148 -2.55 -13.60 15.63
CA ALA A 148 -2.47 -15.04 15.86
C ALA A 148 -3.74 -15.65 16.48
N GLN A 149 -4.56 -14.84 17.16
CA GLN A 149 -5.86 -15.23 17.71
C GLN A 149 -7.04 -14.81 16.78
N GLY A 150 -6.76 -14.46 15.52
CA GLY A 150 -7.78 -14.18 14.51
C GLY A 150 -8.35 -12.76 14.50
N PHE A 151 -7.85 -11.84 15.33
CA PHE A 151 -8.32 -10.45 15.34
C PHE A 151 -7.82 -9.67 14.12
N ILE A 152 -8.74 -9.05 13.39
CA ILE A 152 -8.47 -8.24 12.20
C ILE A 152 -8.20 -6.79 12.62
N ILE A 153 -6.92 -6.42 12.71
CA ILE A 153 -6.49 -5.07 13.13
C ILE A 153 -6.65 -4.07 11.98
N LYS A 154 -7.73 -3.26 12.04
CA LYS A 154 -8.14 -2.30 11.00
C LYS A 154 -8.44 -0.92 11.61
N GLN A 155 -7.99 0.12 10.91
CA GLN A 155 -8.25 1.53 11.25
C GLN A 155 -9.77 1.81 11.34
N GLY A 156 -10.18 2.57 12.35
CA GLY A 156 -11.60 2.87 12.64
C GLY A 156 -12.43 1.67 13.13
N GLN A 157 -11.81 0.58 13.60
CA GLN A 157 -12.52 -0.57 14.19
C GLN A 157 -11.74 -1.21 15.36
N LEU A 158 -10.46 -1.50 15.16
CA LEU A 158 -9.56 -2.06 16.16
C LEU A 158 -8.14 -1.53 15.88
N GLU A 159 -7.73 -0.52 16.64
CA GLU A 159 -6.43 0.13 16.51
C GLU A 159 -5.48 -0.17 17.68
N ILE A 160 -4.19 -0.24 17.37
CA ILE A 160 -3.14 -0.60 18.34
C ILE A 160 -2.15 0.56 18.44
N PHE A 161 -1.98 1.05 19.66
CA PHE A 161 -1.10 2.14 20.03
C PHE A 161 -0.03 1.61 21.01
N PRO A 162 1.27 1.65 20.69
CA PRO A 162 1.89 2.20 19.48
C PRO A 162 1.67 1.33 18.23
N ASN A 163 1.58 1.98 17.07
CA ASN A 163 1.35 1.32 15.79
C ASN A 163 2.66 0.84 15.12
N GLN A 164 2.55 -0.10 14.18
CA GLN A 164 3.64 -0.49 13.27
C GLN A 164 3.87 0.59 12.20
N LYS A 165 4.48 1.72 12.57
CA LYS A 165 4.84 2.77 11.60
C LYS A 165 5.83 2.26 10.55
N ALA A 166 5.71 2.76 9.32
CA ALA A 166 6.68 2.48 8.26
C ALA A 166 8.08 3.06 8.60
N TYR A 167 9.13 2.47 8.03
CA TYR A 167 10.46 3.08 8.01
C TYR A 167 10.44 4.32 7.13
N ALA A 168 11.02 5.42 7.60
CA ALA A 168 11.14 6.66 6.87
C ALA A 168 12.16 6.55 5.72
N ARG A 169 12.03 7.36 4.66
CA ARG A 169 13.08 7.46 3.65
C ARG A 169 14.29 8.22 4.21
N LYS A 170 15.44 8.15 3.54
CA LYS A 170 16.68 8.80 3.98
C LYS A 170 16.48 10.33 4.03
N GLY A 171 16.41 10.88 5.25
CA GLY A 171 16.18 12.31 5.51
C GLY A 171 14.79 12.63 6.09
N GLU A 172 13.87 11.68 6.11
CA GLU A 172 12.52 11.82 6.67
C GLU A 172 12.44 11.24 8.10
N PHE A 173 11.40 11.61 8.86
CA PHE A 173 11.06 11.01 10.16
C PHE A 173 9.59 10.59 10.23
N THR A 174 9.32 9.29 10.22
CA THR A 174 7.97 8.76 10.46
C THR A 174 7.63 8.84 11.95
N GLN A 175 6.47 9.40 12.27
CA GLN A 175 5.93 9.42 13.63
C GLN A 175 5.07 8.17 13.89
N TYR A 176 4.82 7.85 15.16
CA TYR A 176 3.73 6.94 15.51
C TYR A 176 2.38 7.65 15.35
N GLN A 177 1.29 6.90 15.20
CA GLN A 177 -0.05 7.45 15.35
C GLN A 177 -0.18 8.07 16.76
N GLY A 178 -0.88 9.21 16.85
CA GLY A 178 -1.17 9.85 18.12
C GLY A 178 -2.42 9.25 18.72
N HIS A 179 -2.41 9.01 20.02
CA HIS A 179 -3.60 8.61 20.76
C HIS A 179 -4.11 9.77 21.60
N ARG A 180 -5.42 9.80 21.83
CA ARG A 180 -6.07 10.76 22.71
C ARG A 180 -5.60 10.58 24.18
N LEU A 181 -5.51 11.67 24.95
CA LEU A 181 -5.27 11.60 26.41
C LEU A 181 -6.52 11.19 27.21
N PRO A 182 -6.38 10.44 28.31
CA PRO A 182 -7.50 9.91 29.10
C PRO A 182 -8.31 11.00 29.82
N LEU A 183 -9.61 10.77 30.04
CA LEU A 183 -10.48 11.50 30.99
C LEU A 183 -10.57 13.03 30.84
N GLN A 184 -10.32 13.57 29.64
CA GLN A 184 -10.43 15.02 29.41
C GLN A 184 -11.88 15.52 29.60
N PRO A 185 -12.09 16.76 30.10
CA PRO A 185 -13.41 17.29 30.43
C PRO A 185 -14.39 17.34 29.24
N ALA A 186 -15.69 17.30 29.56
CA ALA A 186 -16.80 17.57 28.64
C ALA A 186 -16.89 16.68 27.37
N THR A 187 -16.25 15.51 27.31
CA THR A 187 -16.29 14.65 26.11
C THR A 187 -16.92 13.26 26.32
N GLY A 188 -17.41 12.97 27.52
CA GLY A 188 -17.85 11.62 27.90
C GLY A 188 -16.72 10.57 27.95
N SER A 189 -15.49 10.96 28.29
CA SER A 189 -14.44 9.99 28.64
C SER A 189 -14.48 9.74 30.14
N GLN A 190 -14.65 8.47 30.53
CA GLN A 190 -14.90 8.03 31.90
C GLN A 190 -14.24 6.67 32.15
N LEU A 191 -13.88 6.37 33.40
CA LEU A 191 -13.40 5.04 33.79
C LEU A 191 -14.55 4.02 33.72
N LEU A 192 -14.22 2.78 33.36
CA LEU A 192 -15.17 1.67 33.37
C LEU A 192 -14.63 0.50 34.20
N ASP A 193 -15.54 -0.26 34.79
CA ASP A 193 -15.23 -1.55 35.43
C ASP A 193 -15.22 -2.70 34.41
N ASN A 194 -15.34 -3.94 34.88
CA ASN A 194 -15.38 -5.13 34.02
C ASN A 194 -16.75 -5.36 33.38
N ASP A 195 -17.82 -4.83 33.98
CA ASP A 195 -19.20 -4.91 33.50
C ASP A 195 -19.54 -3.72 32.58
N LEU A 196 -18.51 -2.96 32.19
CA LEU A 196 -18.54 -1.77 31.34
C LEU A 196 -19.37 -0.60 31.93
N GLN A 197 -19.58 -0.59 33.24
CA GLN A 197 -20.33 0.48 33.91
C GLN A 197 -19.43 1.66 34.28
N PRO A 198 -19.95 2.91 34.29
CA PRO A 198 -19.16 4.08 34.66
C PRO A 198 -18.70 4.06 36.13
N VAL A 199 -17.39 4.07 36.33
CA VAL A 199 -16.77 4.13 37.67
C VAL A 199 -16.51 5.58 38.05
N ALA A 200 -17.01 6.00 39.21
CA ALA A 200 -16.74 7.31 39.77
C ALA A 200 -15.24 7.49 40.07
N GLY A 201 -14.62 8.51 39.47
CA GLY A 201 -13.22 8.86 39.69
C GLY A 201 -12.61 9.69 38.56
N GLY A 202 -11.72 10.62 38.91
CA GLY A 202 -10.94 11.40 37.94
C GLY A 202 -9.59 10.77 37.61
N LEU A 203 -8.63 11.62 37.20
CA LEU A 203 -7.25 11.19 36.93
C LEU A 203 -6.58 10.47 38.11
N GLU A 204 -6.95 10.79 39.35
CA GLU A 204 -6.44 10.11 40.55
C GLU A 204 -6.73 8.60 40.51
N ARG A 205 -8.00 8.21 40.33
CA ARG A 205 -8.39 6.80 40.22
C ARG A 205 -7.81 6.12 38.96
N PHE A 206 -7.68 6.86 37.85
CA PHE A 206 -6.98 6.38 36.66
C PHE A 206 -5.51 6.06 36.97
N PHE A 207 -4.84 6.90 37.76
CA PHE A 207 -3.45 6.73 38.16
C PHE A 207 -3.23 5.63 39.21
N GLU A 208 -4.22 5.36 40.08
CA GLU A 208 -4.21 4.18 40.95
C GLU A 208 -4.29 2.87 40.13
N LEU A 209 -5.26 2.79 39.22
CA LEU A 209 -5.44 1.64 38.32
C LEU A 209 -4.22 1.46 37.41
N TRP A 210 -3.58 2.56 36.99
CA TRP A 210 -2.32 2.55 36.25
C TRP A 210 -1.21 1.84 37.02
N ASP A 211 -0.98 2.20 38.30
CA ASP A 211 0.07 1.58 39.11
C ASP A 211 -0.24 0.11 39.40
N GLN A 212 -1.49 -0.20 39.76
CA GLN A 212 -1.95 -1.57 40.03
C GLN A 212 -1.77 -2.48 38.81
N CYS A 213 -2.14 -2.01 37.62
CA CYS A 213 -1.92 -2.78 36.39
C CYS A 213 -0.44 -2.85 36.00
N ALA A 214 0.33 -1.76 36.15
CA ALA A 214 1.76 -1.75 35.82
C ALA A 214 2.56 -2.73 36.70
N VAL A 215 2.29 -2.77 38.01
CA VAL A 215 2.96 -3.72 38.93
C VAL A 215 2.57 -5.17 38.64
N GLY A 216 1.35 -5.42 38.12
CA GLY A 216 0.86 -6.76 37.86
C GLY A 216 1.37 -7.46 36.59
N GLN A 217 2.04 -6.75 35.67
CA GLN A 217 2.48 -7.32 34.37
C GLN A 217 3.60 -8.35 34.51
N ASP A 218 3.54 -9.46 33.76
CA ASP A 218 4.69 -10.34 33.58
C ASP A 218 5.69 -9.72 32.61
N MET A 219 6.58 -8.91 33.17
CA MET A 219 7.63 -8.24 32.40
C MET A 219 8.70 -9.19 31.86
N GLU A 220 8.81 -10.44 32.32
CA GLU A 220 9.70 -11.42 31.69
C GLU A 220 9.06 -11.94 30.40
N GLN A 221 7.78 -12.30 30.45
CA GLN A 221 7.02 -12.74 29.28
C GLN A 221 6.81 -11.61 28.26
N VAL A 222 6.60 -10.36 28.67
CA VAL A 222 6.60 -9.19 27.74
C VAL A 222 7.94 -9.05 27.02
N GLN A 223 9.07 -9.27 27.71
CA GLN A 223 10.40 -9.21 27.08
C GLN A 223 10.64 -10.40 26.12
N LYS A 224 10.22 -11.62 26.50
CA LYS A 224 10.22 -12.80 25.61
C LYS A 224 9.38 -12.57 24.35
N ALA A 225 8.16 -12.02 24.50
CA ALA A 225 7.26 -11.70 23.41
C ALA A 225 7.83 -10.63 22.47
N ILE A 226 8.44 -9.56 23.01
CA ILE A 226 9.16 -8.55 22.23
C ILE A 226 10.33 -9.16 21.45
N ALA A 227 11.12 -10.05 22.05
CA ALA A 227 12.23 -10.73 21.39
C ALA A 227 11.75 -11.73 20.31
N GLN A 228 10.61 -12.40 20.52
CA GLN A 228 10.02 -13.29 19.52
C GLN A 228 9.37 -12.51 18.37
N ALA A 229 8.69 -11.41 18.66
CA ALA A 229 8.12 -10.48 17.68
C ALA A 229 9.19 -9.95 16.71
N GLN A 230 10.40 -9.65 17.21
CA GLN A 230 11.58 -9.30 16.41
C GLN A 230 12.00 -10.42 15.45
N LYS A 231 12.12 -11.67 15.94
CA LYS A 231 12.48 -12.84 15.12
C LYS A 231 11.42 -13.08 14.03
N ASN A 232 10.15 -13.06 14.40
CA ASN A 232 9.01 -13.24 13.49
C ASN A 232 8.96 -12.16 12.40
N HIS A 233 9.16 -10.89 12.77
CA HIS A 233 9.16 -9.76 11.82
C HIS A 233 10.30 -9.88 10.80
N LYS A 234 11.50 -10.33 11.22
CA LYS A 234 12.60 -10.61 10.28
C LYS A 234 12.24 -11.74 9.31
N LYS A 235 11.69 -12.85 9.80
CA LYS A 235 11.22 -13.97 8.96
C LYS A 235 10.13 -13.56 7.95
N ARG A 236 9.12 -12.79 8.39
CA ARG A 236 8.01 -12.30 7.55
C ARG A 236 8.50 -11.34 6.45
N TRP A 237 9.64 -10.65 6.63
CA TRP A 237 10.28 -9.86 5.58
C TRP A 237 10.98 -10.75 4.55
N THR A 238 11.80 -11.72 4.99
CA THR A 238 12.48 -12.65 4.07
C THR A 238 11.51 -13.49 3.24
N SER A 239 10.39 -13.95 3.80
CA SER A 239 9.40 -14.76 3.06
C SER A 239 8.51 -13.95 2.12
N ARG A 240 8.35 -12.64 2.33
CA ARG A 240 7.71 -11.76 1.32
C ARG A 240 8.63 -11.51 0.14
N ASN A 241 9.94 -11.44 0.38
CA ASN A 241 10.91 -11.31 -0.70
C ASN A 241 10.99 -12.60 -1.53
N SER A 242 10.90 -13.79 -0.92
CA SER A 242 10.83 -15.05 -1.70
C SER A 242 9.61 -15.06 -2.63
N SER A 243 8.39 -14.80 -2.15
CA SER A 243 7.20 -14.86 -3.02
C SER A 243 7.24 -13.90 -4.23
N VAL A 244 7.94 -12.77 -4.11
CA VAL A 244 8.18 -11.84 -5.23
C VAL A 244 9.21 -12.41 -6.22
N VAL A 245 10.28 -13.02 -5.71
CA VAL A 245 11.29 -13.73 -6.53
C VAL A 245 10.68 -14.95 -7.23
N ASP A 246 9.82 -15.71 -6.55
CA ASP A 246 9.14 -16.88 -7.09
C ASP A 246 8.18 -16.46 -8.23
N THR A 247 7.39 -15.42 -8.00
CA THR A 247 6.48 -14.85 -9.03
C THR A 247 7.26 -14.31 -10.24
N TRP A 248 8.40 -13.66 -10.02
CA TRP A 248 9.26 -13.18 -11.09
C TRP A 248 9.91 -14.35 -11.86
N ARG A 249 10.32 -15.42 -11.18
CA ARG A 249 10.83 -16.63 -11.82
C ARG A 249 9.78 -17.26 -12.72
N THR A 250 8.58 -17.51 -12.21
CA THR A 250 7.49 -18.11 -12.97
C THR A 250 7.07 -17.25 -14.18
N ALA A 251 7.14 -15.91 -14.07
CA ALA A 251 6.91 -15.03 -15.20
C ALA A 251 7.98 -15.18 -16.31
N LEU A 252 9.27 -15.27 -15.95
CA LEU A 252 10.34 -15.53 -16.92
C LEU A 252 10.25 -16.95 -17.52
N GLU A 253 9.96 -17.96 -16.70
CA GLU A 253 9.76 -19.34 -17.14
C GLU A 253 8.59 -19.45 -18.13
N PHE A 254 7.48 -18.75 -17.86
CA PHE A 254 6.35 -18.63 -18.79
C PHE A 254 6.73 -17.95 -20.10
N GLU A 255 7.34 -16.75 -20.07
CA GLU A 255 7.77 -16.06 -21.31
C GLU A 255 8.74 -16.90 -22.16
N ILE A 256 9.65 -17.67 -21.51
CA ILE A 256 10.61 -18.54 -22.20
C ILE A 256 9.93 -19.80 -22.76
N THR A 257 8.89 -20.30 -22.10
CA THR A 257 8.13 -21.51 -22.50
C THR A 257 7.16 -21.21 -23.66
N GLU A 258 6.45 -20.09 -23.61
CA GLU A 258 5.65 -19.59 -24.75
C GLU A 258 6.54 -19.31 -25.97
N GLY A 259 7.74 -18.77 -25.74
CA GLY A 259 8.76 -18.60 -26.77
C GLY A 259 8.42 -17.50 -27.77
N TRP A 260 8.47 -17.84 -29.05
CA TRP A 260 8.37 -16.89 -30.16
C TRP A 260 6.96 -16.89 -30.76
N THR A 261 6.29 -15.75 -30.71
CA THR A 261 4.89 -15.59 -31.18
C THR A 261 4.72 -14.58 -32.32
N ASP A 262 5.68 -13.68 -32.54
CA ASP A 262 5.70 -12.71 -33.64
C ASP A 262 7.14 -12.25 -33.98
N TYR A 263 7.30 -11.58 -35.11
CA TYR A 263 8.56 -10.99 -35.55
C TYR A 263 9.07 -9.88 -34.61
N GLY A 264 10.36 -9.56 -34.68
CA GLY A 264 11.00 -8.49 -33.89
C GLY A 264 11.32 -8.86 -32.42
N GLN A 265 10.70 -9.92 -31.87
CA GLN A 265 10.85 -10.33 -30.46
C GLN A 265 12.27 -10.74 -30.01
N THR A 266 13.24 -10.86 -30.93
CA THR A 266 14.60 -11.41 -30.67
C THR A 266 15.32 -10.73 -29.51
N ASN A 267 15.32 -9.40 -29.46
CA ASN A 267 16.02 -8.67 -28.42
C ASN A 267 15.32 -8.76 -27.05
N HIS A 268 14.03 -9.05 -27.02
CA HIS A 268 13.29 -9.28 -25.78
C HIS A 268 13.57 -10.68 -25.23
N LEU A 269 13.32 -11.73 -26.04
CA LEU A 269 13.50 -13.11 -25.59
C LEU A 269 14.95 -13.42 -25.19
N LEU A 270 15.95 -12.99 -25.96
CA LEU A 270 17.36 -13.18 -25.59
C LEU A 270 17.74 -12.48 -24.27
N LYS A 271 17.12 -11.33 -23.96
CA LYS A 271 17.29 -10.64 -22.68
C LYS A 271 16.64 -11.42 -21.53
N GLN A 272 15.42 -11.95 -21.71
CA GLN A 272 14.73 -12.71 -20.67
C GLN A 272 15.45 -14.03 -20.37
N ILE A 273 15.90 -14.75 -21.40
CA ILE A 273 16.71 -15.98 -21.27
C ILE A 273 18.03 -15.68 -20.57
N ALA A 274 18.76 -14.63 -20.98
CA ALA A 274 20.03 -14.26 -20.32
C ALA A 274 19.84 -13.78 -18.88
N CYS A 275 18.74 -13.08 -18.58
CA CYS A 275 18.33 -12.72 -17.23
C CYS A 275 18.11 -13.97 -16.36
N TYR A 276 17.34 -14.95 -16.86
CA TYR A 276 17.10 -16.21 -16.17
C TYR A 276 18.40 -17.00 -15.92
N GLY A 277 19.26 -17.09 -16.94
CA GLY A 277 20.58 -17.73 -16.87
C GLY A 277 21.49 -17.13 -15.80
N VAL A 278 21.58 -15.80 -15.70
CA VAL A 278 22.41 -15.13 -14.67
C VAL A 278 21.77 -15.22 -13.28
N VAL A 279 20.47 -14.96 -13.15
CA VAL A 279 19.81 -14.79 -11.85
C VAL A 279 19.48 -16.12 -11.20
N PHE A 280 18.89 -17.07 -11.94
CA PHE A 280 18.35 -18.31 -11.40
C PHE A 280 19.24 -19.53 -11.64
N LEU A 281 19.97 -19.58 -12.75
CA LEU A 281 20.96 -20.64 -13.02
C LEU A 281 22.38 -20.28 -12.58
N GLY A 282 22.65 -19.01 -12.25
CA GLY A 282 23.96 -18.53 -11.79
C GLY A 282 25.07 -18.51 -12.86
N LEU A 283 24.72 -18.69 -14.14
CA LEU A 283 25.64 -18.87 -15.26
C LEU A 283 26.38 -17.58 -15.63
N LYS A 284 27.62 -17.75 -16.11
CA LYS A 284 28.54 -16.67 -16.51
C LYS A 284 29.43 -17.11 -17.67
N GLY A 285 30.06 -16.14 -18.35
CA GLY A 285 30.98 -16.38 -19.45
C GLY A 285 30.34 -17.16 -20.61
N GLU A 286 31.11 -18.00 -21.28
CA GLU A 286 30.63 -18.76 -22.44
C GLU A 286 29.53 -19.77 -22.06
N ALA A 287 29.48 -20.30 -20.82
CA ALA A 287 28.40 -21.17 -20.36
C ALA A 287 27.02 -20.45 -20.32
N LEU A 288 27.01 -19.13 -20.10
CA LEU A 288 25.80 -18.31 -20.26
C LEU A 288 25.47 -18.11 -21.75
N VAL A 289 26.47 -17.91 -22.61
CA VAL A 289 26.27 -17.75 -24.07
C VAL A 289 25.66 -19.03 -24.67
N GLU A 290 26.21 -20.19 -24.30
CA GLU A 290 25.72 -21.51 -24.68
C GLU A 290 24.29 -21.75 -24.18
N ASN A 291 23.99 -21.47 -22.91
CA ASN A 291 22.64 -21.61 -22.36
C ASN A 291 21.63 -20.67 -23.05
N VAL A 292 22.02 -19.43 -23.36
CA VAL A 292 21.15 -18.48 -24.06
C VAL A 292 20.88 -18.94 -25.50
N GLN A 293 21.91 -19.38 -26.22
CA GLN A 293 21.76 -19.89 -27.60
C GLN A 293 20.97 -21.20 -27.66
N HIS A 294 21.26 -22.14 -26.75
CA HIS A 294 20.55 -23.42 -26.66
C HIS A 294 19.07 -23.19 -26.36
N THR A 295 18.74 -22.41 -25.32
CA THR A 295 17.34 -22.11 -24.97
C THR A 295 16.63 -21.40 -26.13
N ALA A 296 17.22 -20.34 -26.68
CA ALA A 296 16.58 -19.53 -27.73
C ALA A 296 16.26 -20.32 -29.02
N SER A 297 17.08 -21.31 -29.37
CA SER A 297 16.88 -22.18 -30.54
C SER A 297 15.88 -23.32 -30.32
N HIS A 298 15.61 -23.69 -29.06
CA HIS A 298 14.62 -24.72 -28.69
C HIS A 298 13.28 -24.14 -28.23
N CYS A 299 13.18 -22.83 -27.95
CA CYS A 299 11.90 -22.16 -27.69
C CYS A 299 10.92 -22.34 -28.88
N PRO A 300 9.61 -22.60 -28.62
CA PRO A 300 8.60 -22.71 -29.67
C PRO A 300 8.60 -21.52 -30.63
N GLY A 301 8.30 -21.75 -31.91
CA GLY A 301 8.23 -20.71 -32.93
C GLY A 301 9.56 -20.11 -33.41
N TYR A 302 10.71 -20.50 -32.85
CA TYR A 302 12.04 -19.98 -33.26
C TYR A 302 12.27 -20.07 -34.78
N GLY A 303 11.93 -21.22 -35.39
CA GLY A 303 12.04 -21.45 -36.83
C GLY A 303 11.14 -20.55 -37.69
N GLN A 304 10.03 -20.07 -37.13
CA GLN A 304 8.98 -19.32 -37.84
C GLN A 304 9.14 -17.81 -37.72
N TRP A 305 9.46 -17.30 -36.52
CA TRP A 305 9.42 -15.87 -36.21
C TRP A 305 10.81 -15.22 -36.00
N CYS A 306 11.86 -16.00 -35.70
CA CYS A 306 13.20 -15.44 -35.52
C CYS A 306 13.91 -15.19 -36.86
N ARG A 307 13.73 -14.00 -37.45
CA ARG A 307 14.46 -13.60 -38.69
C ARG A 307 15.99 -13.48 -38.51
N HIS A 308 16.49 -13.58 -37.28
CA HIS A 308 17.91 -13.47 -36.92
C HIS A 308 18.63 -14.81 -36.73
N GLN A 309 18.02 -15.93 -37.15
CA GLN A 309 18.62 -17.28 -37.11
C GLN A 309 20.08 -17.33 -37.61
N HIS A 310 20.37 -16.62 -38.70
CA HIS A 310 21.70 -16.56 -39.33
C HIS A 310 22.79 -15.85 -38.50
N GLU A 311 22.40 -15.02 -37.53
CA GLU A 311 23.30 -14.28 -36.63
C GLU A 311 23.04 -14.57 -35.14
N ILE A 312 22.25 -15.61 -34.83
CA ILE A 312 21.71 -15.84 -33.48
C ILE A 312 22.81 -15.98 -32.43
N ALA A 313 23.89 -16.69 -32.74
CA ALA A 313 25.03 -16.90 -31.83
C ALA A 313 25.70 -15.57 -31.43
N LEU A 314 25.86 -14.64 -32.38
CA LEU A 314 26.40 -13.31 -32.12
C LEU A 314 25.46 -12.50 -31.20
N ARG A 315 24.15 -12.54 -31.46
CA ARG A 315 23.15 -11.88 -30.60
C ARG A 315 23.09 -12.46 -29.20
N CYS A 316 23.15 -13.79 -29.06
CA CYS A 316 23.22 -14.48 -27.77
C CYS A 316 24.47 -14.04 -26.99
N LYS A 317 25.63 -13.96 -27.64
CA LYS A 317 26.89 -13.51 -27.03
C LYS A 317 26.86 -12.05 -26.58
N VAL A 318 26.16 -11.18 -27.32
CA VAL A 318 25.93 -9.77 -26.94
C VAL A 318 24.99 -9.69 -25.73
N TRP A 319 23.85 -10.39 -25.75
CA TRP A 319 22.86 -10.33 -24.67
C TRP A 319 23.33 -11.00 -23.37
N ALA A 320 24.07 -12.11 -23.45
CA ALA A 320 24.72 -12.74 -22.29
C ALA A 320 25.66 -11.75 -21.58
N ARG A 321 26.61 -11.15 -22.32
CA ARG A 321 27.56 -10.16 -21.76
C ARG A 321 26.86 -8.91 -21.21
N ALA A 322 25.77 -8.47 -21.83
CA ALA A 322 24.95 -7.37 -21.33
C ALA A 322 24.21 -7.74 -20.03
N ALA A 323 23.74 -8.98 -19.90
CA ALA A 323 23.07 -9.49 -18.71
C ALA A 323 24.05 -9.62 -17.53
N GLU A 324 25.27 -10.12 -17.74
CA GLU A 324 26.32 -10.19 -16.69
C GLU A 324 26.67 -8.82 -16.10
N GLY A 325 26.61 -7.76 -16.90
CA GLY A 325 26.84 -6.38 -16.44
C GLY A 325 25.64 -5.73 -15.73
N TYR A 326 24.46 -6.37 -15.72
CA TYR A 326 23.21 -5.78 -15.26
C TYR A 326 22.55 -6.56 -14.10
N TYR A 327 22.65 -7.88 -14.13
CA TYR A 327 22.05 -8.83 -13.19
C TYR A 327 23.13 -9.58 -12.37
N TRP A 328 22.69 -10.32 -11.35
CA TRP A 328 23.55 -11.08 -10.44
C TRP A 328 22.82 -12.35 -9.98
N PRO A 329 23.54 -13.44 -9.66
CA PRO A 329 22.93 -14.66 -9.13
C PRO A 329 22.12 -14.39 -7.85
N LEU A 330 20.95 -15.02 -7.76
CA LEU A 330 20.03 -14.85 -6.64
C LEU A 330 20.71 -15.14 -5.30
N GLY A 331 20.59 -14.21 -4.35
CA GLY A 331 21.22 -14.31 -3.03
C GLY A 331 22.65 -13.74 -2.94
N THR A 332 23.24 -13.29 -4.05
CA THR A 332 24.51 -12.53 -4.02
C THR A 332 24.25 -11.02 -3.83
N GLU A 333 25.20 -10.31 -3.21
CA GLU A 333 25.13 -8.85 -3.11
C GLU A 333 25.38 -8.21 -4.49
N GLY A 334 24.36 -7.53 -5.03
CA GLY A 334 24.44 -6.94 -6.36
C GLY A 334 25.42 -5.78 -6.43
N THR A 335 26.56 -5.97 -7.11
CA THR A 335 27.68 -5.01 -7.23
C THR A 335 27.38 -3.77 -8.08
N ARG A 336 26.14 -3.28 -8.10
CA ARG A 336 25.79 -1.94 -8.58
C ARG A 336 26.37 -0.89 -7.64
N ARG A 337 27.67 -0.59 -7.80
CA ARG A 337 28.24 0.70 -7.39
C ARG A 337 27.36 1.78 -8.01
N GLY A 338 26.83 2.67 -7.18
CA GLY A 338 26.02 3.79 -7.65
C GLY A 338 26.86 4.68 -8.57
N ASN A 339 26.22 5.18 -9.64
CA ASN A 339 26.75 6.07 -10.68
C ASN A 339 27.63 5.39 -11.74
N ILE A 340 27.17 5.48 -12.99
CA ILE A 340 27.98 5.37 -14.23
C ILE A 340 29.07 6.47 -14.32
N HIS A 341 29.13 7.37 -13.34
CA HIS A 341 29.99 8.56 -13.29
C HIS A 341 30.94 8.64 -12.07
N CYS A 342 31.01 7.64 -11.17
CA CYS A 342 31.88 7.71 -9.99
C CYS A 342 32.55 6.38 -9.61
N GLY A 343 33.87 6.38 -9.37
CA GLY A 343 34.53 5.36 -8.54
C GLY A 343 35.25 4.22 -9.26
N GLU A 344 36.36 4.55 -9.91
CA GLU A 344 37.59 3.73 -10.03
C GLU A 344 37.43 2.24 -10.41
N GLY A 345 37.62 1.99 -11.71
CA GLY A 345 37.69 0.69 -12.36
C GLY A 345 37.94 0.90 -13.86
N ALA A 346 39.21 1.05 -14.25
CA ALA A 346 39.58 1.51 -15.59
C ALA A 346 39.20 0.52 -16.71
N ASN A 347 39.04 1.08 -17.92
CA ASN A 347 38.93 0.43 -19.25
C ASN A 347 37.53 0.11 -19.81
N ALA A 348 36.51 -0.19 -19.00
CA ALA A 348 35.16 -0.46 -19.55
C ALA A 348 34.31 0.81 -19.73
N THR A 349 34.19 1.62 -18.66
CA THR A 349 33.29 2.80 -18.60
C THR A 349 33.64 3.86 -19.65
N THR A 350 34.93 4.01 -19.96
CA THR A 350 35.45 4.95 -20.96
C THR A 350 34.98 4.64 -22.38
N ALA A 351 34.80 3.35 -22.71
CA ALA A 351 34.36 2.93 -24.04
C ALA A 351 32.88 3.28 -24.27
N VAL A 352 31.99 2.90 -23.34
CA VAL A 352 30.54 3.08 -23.49
C VAL A 352 30.15 4.56 -23.55
N ASN A 353 30.72 5.41 -22.68
CA ASN A 353 30.47 6.85 -22.75
C ASN A 353 31.03 7.46 -24.04
N ARG A 354 32.25 7.07 -24.48
CA ARG A 354 32.81 7.53 -25.77
C ARG A 354 31.93 7.12 -26.96
N THR A 355 31.38 5.91 -26.99
CA THR A 355 30.48 5.47 -28.07
C THR A 355 29.14 6.23 -28.06
N ASN A 356 28.56 6.47 -26.89
CA ASN A 356 27.30 7.23 -26.79
C ASN A 356 27.51 8.72 -27.13
N GLN A 357 28.65 9.30 -26.73
CA GLN A 357 29.03 10.66 -27.08
C GLN A 357 29.30 10.79 -28.58
N ALA A 358 30.12 9.94 -29.18
CA ALA A 358 30.39 9.96 -30.63
C ALA A 358 29.11 9.77 -31.47
N ARG A 359 28.17 8.92 -31.03
CA ARG A 359 26.83 8.78 -31.66
C ARG A 359 25.95 10.02 -31.47
N SER A 360 26.15 10.81 -30.42
CA SER A 360 25.46 12.09 -30.23
C SER A 360 26.05 13.16 -31.15
N GLU A 361 27.37 13.23 -31.24
CA GLU A 361 28.12 14.19 -32.07
C GLU A 361 27.88 13.93 -33.57
N ASP A 362 27.94 12.68 -34.04
CA ASP A 362 27.55 12.29 -35.41
C ASP A 362 26.10 12.66 -35.75
N ALA A 363 25.15 12.36 -34.84
CA ALA A 363 23.74 12.69 -35.07
C ALA A 363 23.51 14.22 -35.15
N GLN A 364 24.19 15.01 -34.33
CA GLN A 364 24.14 16.48 -34.39
C GLN A 364 24.79 16.99 -35.68
N ALA A 365 25.98 16.50 -36.04
CA ALA A 365 26.68 16.87 -37.27
C ALA A 365 25.85 16.61 -38.53
N ARG A 366 25.18 15.45 -38.62
CA ARG A 366 24.29 15.11 -39.75
C ARG A 366 23.04 16.00 -39.82
N ILE A 367 22.48 16.41 -38.67
CA ILE A 367 21.37 17.38 -38.63
C ILE A 367 21.83 18.77 -39.09
N THR A 368 22.99 19.25 -38.64
CA THR A 368 23.57 20.52 -39.08
C THR A 368 23.91 20.52 -40.58
N GLN A 369 24.52 19.44 -41.09
CA GLN A 369 24.82 19.28 -42.51
C GLN A 369 23.55 19.29 -43.38
N ALA A 370 22.46 18.67 -42.90
CA ALA A 370 21.16 18.70 -43.57
C ALA A 370 20.55 20.12 -43.62
N LEU A 371 20.66 20.89 -42.53
CA LEU A 371 20.27 22.30 -42.52
C LEU A 371 21.08 23.13 -43.52
N ASP A 372 22.40 22.98 -43.54
CA ASP A 372 23.26 23.77 -44.41
C ASP A 372 23.14 23.36 -45.89
N GLN A 373 22.67 22.15 -46.17
CA GLN A 373 22.16 21.79 -47.50
C GLN A 373 20.85 22.54 -47.82
N LEU A 374 19.84 22.46 -46.95
CA LEU A 374 18.53 23.13 -47.15
C LEU A 374 18.63 24.67 -47.24
N LYS A 375 19.61 25.29 -46.58
CA LYS A 375 19.95 26.71 -46.73
C LYS A 375 20.55 27.01 -48.10
N ARG A 376 21.57 26.27 -48.53
CA ARG A 376 22.26 26.48 -49.82
C ARG A 376 21.37 26.23 -51.03
N GLU A 377 20.43 25.28 -50.91
CA GLU A 377 19.44 24.99 -51.95
C GLU A 377 18.22 25.95 -51.91
N GLY A 378 18.19 26.93 -51.00
CA GLY A 378 17.08 27.89 -50.82
C GLY A 378 15.78 27.28 -50.28
N GLN A 379 15.72 25.96 -50.11
CA GLN A 379 14.50 25.20 -49.77
C GLN A 379 13.98 25.47 -48.36
N LEU A 380 14.78 26.06 -47.46
CA LEU A 380 14.36 26.35 -46.08
C LEU A 380 13.06 27.19 -46.02
N ALA A 381 12.86 28.12 -46.97
CA ALA A 381 11.65 28.94 -47.07
C ALA A 381 10.41 28.21 -47.61
N LEU A 382 10.57 27.01 -48.22
CA LEU A 382 9.46 26.21 -48.74
C LEU A 382 8.74 25.42 -47.63
N TYR A 383 9.36 25.27 -46.46
CA TYR A 383 8.84 24.46 -45.36
C TYR A 383 8.10 25.31 -44.31
N ASN A 384 6.90 25.75 -44.67
CA ASN A 384 6.01 26.59 -43.87
C ASN A 384 5.50 25.96 -42.54
N THR A 385 5.84 24.69 -42.24
CA THR A 385 5.45 24.01 -41.00
C THR A 385 6.60 23.23 -40.40
N LYS A 386 6.66 23.22 -39.05
CA LYS A 386 7.68 22.49 -38.28
C LYS A 386 7.79 21.02 -38.70
N THR A 387 6.66 20.35 -38.93
CA THR A 387 6.58 18.93 -39.33
C THR A 387 7.14 18.68 -40.73
N ALA A 388 6.96 19.62 -41.67
CA ALA A 388 7.50 19.48 -43.03
C ALA A 388 9.03 19.64 -43.04
N LEU A 389 9.55 20.64 -42.31
CA LEU A 389 10.99 20.84 -42.12
C LEU A 389 11.64 19.65 -41.40
N GLU A 390 11.00 19.16 -40.33
CA GLU A 390 11.43 17.98 -39.57
C GLU A 390 11.56 16.73 -40.46
N ASN A 391 10.55 16.46 -41.29
CA ASN A 391 10.55 15.34 -42.23
C ASN A 391 11.63 15.51 -43.32
N ALA A 392 11.88 16.74 -43.79
CA ALA A 392 12.95 17.03 -44.75
C ALA A 392 14.35 16.80 -44.14
N ILE A 393 14.58 17.24 -42.90
CA ILE A 393 15.83 17.00 -42.16
C ILE A 393 16.02 15.49 -41.91
N VAL A 394 15.00 14.78 -41.45
CA VAL A 394 15.02 13.30 -41.27
C VAL A 394 15.46 12.59 -42.55
N ARG A 395 14.92 12.99 -43.71
CA ARG A 395 15.24 12.42 -45.02
C ARG A 395 16.71 12.63 -45.43
N ILE A 396 17.27 13.82 -45.17
CA ILE A 396 18.64 14.18 -45.57
C ILE A 396 19.67 13.64 -44.56
N ALA A 397 19.47 13.89 -43.26
CA ALA A 397 20.38 13.48 -42.19
C ALA A 397 20.39 11.96 -41.93
N ARG A 398 19.40 11.21 -42.45
CA ARG A 398 19.19 9.76 -42.23
C ARG A 398 19.21 9.40 -40.74
N CYS A 399 18.43 10.12 -39.95
CA CYS A 399 18.26 9.91 -38.51
C CYS A 399 16.78 9.73 -38.16
N SER A 400 16.48 9.00 -37.09
CA SER A 400 15.08 8.79 -36.67
C SER A 400 14.44 10.09 -36.20
N LYS A 401 13.11 10.20 -36.36
CA LYS A 401 12.34 11.39 -35.97
C LYS A 401 12.60 11.83 -34.51
N ASN A 402 12.64 10.87 -33.59
CA ASN A 402 12.95 11.10 -32.17
C ASN A 402 14.36 11.67 -31.96
N THR A 403 15.33 11.32 -32.82
CA THR A 403 16.69 11.89 -32.78
C THR A 403 16.68 13.36 -33.23
N THR A 404 15.94 13.65 -34.31
CA THR A 404 15.74 15.02 -34.81
C THR A 404 15.04 15.90 -33.76
N GLN A 405 14.05 15.38 -33.05
CA GLN A 405 13.36 16.09 -31.95
C GLN A 405 14.27 16.32 -30.73
N LYS A 406 15.10 15.34 -30.35
CA LYS A 406 16.06 15.46 -29.25
C LYS A 406 17.04 16.64 -29.45
N TYR A 407 17.45 16.88 -30.69
CA TYR A 407 18.34 18.00 -31.06
C TYR A 407 17.58 19.14 -31.77
N SER A 408 16.32 19.38 -31.38
CA SER A 408 15.46 20.40 -31.99
C SER A 408 16.01 21.82 -31.89
N HIS A 409 16.82 22.14 -30.88
CA HIS A 409 17.51 23.42 -30.76
C HIS A 409 18.46 23.74 -31.94
N LEU A 410 18.91 22.75 -32.71
CA LEU A 410 19.75 22.98 -33.89
C LEU A 410 18.96 23.52 -35.09
N TRP A 411 17.67 23.18 -35.21
CA TRP A 411 16.84 23.47 -36.40
C TRP A 411 15.54 24.23 -36.12
N TYR A 412 15.21 24.45 -34.85
CA TYR A 412 13.98 25.13 -34.40
C TYR A 412 14.32 26.14 -33.30
N ILE A 413 14.60 27.37 -33.71
CA ILE A 413 14.69 28.55 -32.83
C ILE A 413 13.33 29.24 -32.82
N ALA A 414 12.83 29.62 -31.65
CA ALA A 414 11.45 30.10 -31.47
C ALA A 414 11.25 31.60 -31.80
N GLU A 415 12.26 32.27 -32.36
CA GLU A 415 12.28 33.72 -32.58
C GLU A 415 12.03 34.07 -34.05
N SER A 416 10.75 34.04 -34.44
CA SER A 416 10.26 34.65 -35.68
C SER A 416 9.02 35.51 -35.42
N LYS A 417 9.08 36.32 -34.35
CA LYS A 417 8.11 37.37 -33.99
C LYS A 417 8.81 38.63 -33.48
N ALA A 418 9.52 39.30 -34.37
CA ALA A 418 9.90 40.70 -34.22
C ALA A 418 9.43 41.44 -35.47
N THR A 419 8.26 42.07 -35.39
CA THR A 419 7.76 42.96 -36.45
C THR A 419 8.20 44.38 -36.10
N GLU A 420 9.24 44.87 -36.76
CA GLU A 420 9.54 46.30 -36.77
C GLU A 420 9.34 46.84 -38.19
N GLN A 421 8.23 47.57 -38.37
CA GLN A 421 8.17 48.58 -39.41
C GLN A 421 8.93 49.81 -38.90
N VAL A 422 10.09 50.09 -39.50
CA VAL A 422 10.57 51.48 -39.58
C VAL A 422 10.85 51.77 -41.05
N CYS A 423 10.11 52.73 -41.59
CA CYS A 423 10.41 53.35 -42.87
C CYS A 423 11.29 54.57 -42.60
N THR A 424 12.46 54.63 -43.24
CA THR A 424 13.21 55.88 -43.42
C THR A 424 13.81 55.91 -44.82
N THR A 425 13.46 56.95 -45.56
CA THR A 425 14.06 57.34 -46.84
C THR A 425 15.42 58.02 -46.64
N ASP A 426 16.32 57.77 -47.59
CA ASP A 426 17.42 58.64 -48.03
C ASP A 426 18.58 58.98 -47.07
N ALA A 427 19.68 59.42 -47.70
CA ALA A 427 20.96 59.79 -47.12
C ALA A 427 20.96 61.29 -46.67
N GLU A 428 22.01 61.92 -46.13
CA GLU A 428 23.46 61.69 -46.25
C GLU A 428 24.22 62.18 -44.94
N PRO A 429 25.52 62.56 -44.86
CA PRO A 429 26.42 61.77 -43.96
C PRO A 429 27.37 62.55 -43.00
N ILE A 430 27.96 61.81 -42.03
CA ILE A 430 29.16 62.12 -41.17
C ILE A 430 29.18 63.46 -40.36
N PRO A 431 30.16 63.72 -39.44
CA PRO A 431 30.99 62.82 -38.62
C PRO A 431 31.09 63.17 -37.10
N ALA A 432 31.48 62.16 -36.30
CA ALA A 432 32.37 62.24 -35.12
C ALA A 432 31.96 62.91 -33.77
N SER A 433 32.76 62.57 -32.76
CA SER A 433 32.96 63.17 -31.43
C SER A 433 32.16 62.67 -30.21
N LEU A 434 32.87 62.65 -29.08
CA LEU A 434 32.53 62.34 -27.68
C LEU A 434 32.63 63.67 -26.88
N PRO A 435 32.40 63.72 -25.54
CA PRO A 435 31.40 63.04 -24.72
C PRO A 435 30.44 64.02 -23.98
N PRO A 436 30.43 64.23 -22.64
CA PRO A 436 29.38 63.68 -21.77
C PRO A 436 28.61 64.73 -20.91
N ASN A 437 27.74 64.19 -20.04
CA ASN A 437 27.51 64.62 -18.65
C ASN A 437 26.43 65.69 -18.34
N LEU A 438 25.66 65.43 -17.27
CA LEU A 438 24.83 66.37 -16.48
C LEU A 438 23.61 67.00 -17.22
N THR A 439 22.52 67.45 -16.55
CA THR A 439 22.25 67.59 -15.10
C THR A 439 20.76 67.34 -14.78
N ASP A 440 20.48 66.87 -13.56
CA ASP A 440 19.16 66.95 -12.87
C ASP A 440 18.80 68.44 -12.57
N PRO A 441 17.52 68.85 -12.36
CA PRO A 441 17.04 68.88 -10.96
C PRO A 441 15.51 68.77 -10.71
N SER A 442 15.19 68.21 -9.52
CA SER A 442 14.13 68.70 -8.58
C SER A 442 12.63 68.49 -8.92
N LYS A 443 11.72 68.08 -8.00
CA LYS A 443 11.69 67.72 -6.55
C LYS A 443 10.79 66.45 -6.39
N SER A 444 10.53 65.81 -5.25
CA SER A 444 10.56 66.11 -3.79
C SER A 444 10.74 64.77 -3.03
N LEU A 445 11.26 64.59 -1.80
CA LEU A 445 11.24 65.29 -0.49
C LEU A 445 9.85 65.23 0.22
N LYS A 446 9.68 64.58 1.39
CA LYS A 446 10.64 64.09 2.41
C LYS A 446 10.24 62.79 3.16
N SER A 447 11.28 62.12 3.70
CA SER A 447 11.39 61.39 5.01
C SER A 447 10.53 60.15 5.32
N SER A 448 11.05 59.09 5.97
CA SER A 448 12.42 58.82 6.50
C SER A 448 12.63 57.34 6.89
N SER A 449 13.90 56.87 6.82
CA SER A 449 14.55 55.72 7.52
C SER A 449 13.86 54.34 7.46
N GLU A 450 14.43 53.30 6.83
CA GLU A 450 15.65 52.52 7.22
C GLU A 450 15.45 51.68 8.50
N GLU A 451 15.63 50.35 8.53
CA GLU A 451 16.04 49.36 7.50
C GLU A 451 15.18 48.07 7.56
N GLU A 452 14.94 47.41 6.42
CA GLU A 452 14.50 46.00 6.36
C GLU A 452 15.61 45.12 5.75
N VAL A 453 16.09 44.10 6.48
CA VAL A 453 17.05 43.14 5.95
C VAL A 453 16.32 42.01 5.22
N HIS A 454 16.40 42.04 3.89
CA HIS A 454 15.65 41.14 3.02
C HIS A 454 16.30 39.76 2.87
N THR A 455 15.62 38.70 3.33
CA THR A 455 15.93 37.31 2.93
C THR A 455 14.67 36.62 2.40
N GLN A 456 14.76 36.08 1.19
CA GLN A 456 13.61 35.64 0.39
C GLN A 456 12.96 34.32 0.88
N PRO A 457 11.64 34.15 0.67
CA PRO A 457 10.91 32.95 1.08
C PRO A 457 11.08 31.79 0.08
N TYR A 458 10.96 30.53 0.55
CA TYR A 458 10.93 29.37 -0.34
C TYR A 458 9.85 28.33 0.03
N MET A 459 9.04 28.01 -0.99
CA MET A 459 8.09 26.89 -1.12
C MET A 459 6.88 26.77 -0.17
N LYS A 460 5.71 27.15 -0.71
CA LYS A 460 4.42 26.48 -0.44
C LYS A 460 4.42 25.08 -1.10
N GLY A 461 3.62 24.14 -0.59
CA GLY A 461 3.55 22.78 -1.17
C GLY A 461 2.56 21.81 -0.50
N ARG A 462 1.30 22.21 -0.30
CA ARG A 462 0.15 21.30 -0.09
C ARG A 462 -0.49 21.10 -1.50
N GLU A 463 -1.17 20.01 -1.86
CA GLU A 463 -2.48 19.58 -1.34
C GLU A 463 -2.88 18.14 -1.77
N HIS A 464 -3.97 17.68 -1.14
CA HIS A 464 -4.95 16.66 -1.56
C HIS A 464 -4.55 15.22 -1.94
N LEU A 465 -5.32 14.30 -1.37
CA LEU A 465 -5.53 12.91 -1.78
C LEU A 465 -7.05 12.72 -1.94
N SER A 466 -7.48 12.00 -2.98
CA SER A 466 -8.86 11.57 -3.20
C SER A 466 -8.89 10.23 -3.94
N GLU A 467 -10.05 9.60 -3.99
CA GLU A 467 -10.24 8.16 -4.16
C GLU A 467 -10.23 7.64 -5.62
N PHE A 468 -10.42 6.31 -5.73
CA PHE A 468 -10.77 5.49 -6.90
C PHE A 468 -9.71 5.13 -7.95
N GLY A 469 -9.91 3.94 -8.54
CA GLY A 469 -9.67 3.72 -9.97
C GLY A 469 -8.72 2.58 -10.35
N SER A 470 -9.27 1.42 -10.72
CA SER A 470 -8.74 0.62 -11.84
C SER A 470 -8.77 1.47 -13.12
N ASP A 471 -7.80 1.45 -14.03
CA ASP A 471 -7.49 0.33 -14.94
C ASP A 471 -6.10 0.54 -15.63
N SER A 472 -5.74 -0.37 -16.55
CA SER A 472 -4.63 -0.40 -17.52
C SER A 472 -4.16 0.96 -18.09
N SER A 473 -2.86 1.14 -18.39
CA SER A 473 -2.28 0.65 -19.66
C SER A 473 -0.79 1.04 -19.89
N GLN A 474 -0.14 0.26 -20.76
CA GLN A 474 0.94 0.59 -21.73
C GLN A 474 2.06 1.60 -21.37
N ILE A 475 3.31 1.10 -21.37
CA ILE A 475 4.51 1.88 -21.71
C ILE A 475 4.90 1.55 -23.16
N SER A 476 4.88 2.53 -24.06
CA SER A 476 5.12 2.33 -25.49
C SER A 476 6.44 2.98 -25.97
N PHE A 477 7.11 2.29 -26.91
CA PHE A 477 8.29 2.75 -27.63
C PHE A 477 8.13 2.38 -29.13
N PRO A 478 8.83 3.06 -30.07
CA PRO A 478 8.30 3.29 -31.41
C PRO A 478 8.42 2.10 -32.37
N PRO A 479 7.49 1.93 -33.32
CA PRO A 479 7.59 0.94 -34.39
C PRO A 479 8.61 1.35 -35.46
N GLU A 480 9.31 0.36 -36.03
CA GLU A 480 10.10 0.53 -37.25
C GLU A 480 9.20 0.35 -38.48
N GLY A 481 9.39 1.17 -39.51
CA GLY A 481 8.55 1.18 -40.71
C GLY A 481 9.19 0.48 -41.90
N THR A 482 8.47 -0.48 -42.49
CA THR A 482 8.75 -1.02 -43.84
C THR A 482 7.58 -0.69 -44.76
N GLY A 483 7.80 0.12 -45.80
CA GLY A 483 6.76 0.51 -46.76
C GLY A 483 6.82 -0.26 -48.07
N GLY A 484 5.65 -0.55 -48.66
CA GLY A 484 5.53 -1.09 -50.02
C GLY A 484 4.17 -1.73 -50.31
N LEU A 485 3.39 -1.07 -51.19
CA LEU A 485 2.60 -1.61 -52.33
C LEU A 485 1.87 -2.98 -52.16
N SER A 486 0.58 -3.16 -52.53
CA SER A 486 -0.38 -2.29 -53.26
C SER A 486 -1.82 -2.88 -53.24
N THR A 487 -2.80 -2.10 -53.74
CA THR A 487 -4.04 -2.57 -54.43
C THR A 487 -5.30 -2.96 -53.63
N ALA A 488 -6.12 -1.93 -53.33
CA ALA A 488 -7.54 -1.75 -53.72
C ALA A 488 -8.71 -2.67 -53.21
N LEU A 489 -9.92 -2.07 -53.31
CA LEU A 489 -11.29 -2.61 -53.14
C LEU A 489 -11.78 -2.91 -51.70
N ALA A 490 -13.09 -2.83 -51.36
CA ALA A 490 -14.20 -1.96 -51.81
C ALA A 490 -15.47 -2.21 -50.95
N LEU A 491 -16.23 -1.16 -50.58
CA LEU A 491 -17.60 -1.20 -49.99
C LEU A 491 -17.69 -1.93 -48.61
N GLY A 492 -18.78 -1.86 -47.84
CA GLY A 492 -20.05 -1.11 -47.93
C GLY A 492 -20.84 -1.20 -46.60
N ASP A 493 -22.04 -0.61 -46.55
CA ASP A 493 -22.97 -0.58 -45.39
C ASP A 493 -23.52 -2.00 -45.03
N ASP A 494 -24.23 -2.29 -43.92
CA ASP A 494 -25.43 -1.61 -43.41
C ASP A 494 -25.95 -2.17 -42.04
N LYS A 495 -27.11 -1.67 -41.59
CA LYS A 495 -27.76 -1.84 -40.28
C LYS A 495 -28.71 -3.05 -40.22
N ASN A 496 -29.07 -3.47 -38.99
CA ASN A 496 -30.42 -3.96 -38.58
C ASN A 496 -30.50 -3.94 -37.03
N SER A 497 -31.57 -3.51 -36.35
CA SER A 497 -33.01 -3.89 -36.39
C SER A 497 -33.25 -5.30 -35.78
N ALA A 498 -33.92 -5.57 -34.65
CA ALA A 498 -34.99 -4.96 -33.84
C ALA A 498 -36.41 -5.55 -34.05
N LEU A 499 -36.91 -6.32 -33.07
CA LEU A 499 -38.29 -6.79 -32.83
C LEU A 499 -38.47 -6.89 -31.28
N PHE A 500 -39.51 -6.38 -30.60
CA PHE A 500 -40.96 -6.73 -30.59
C PHE A 500 -41.25 -8.18 -30.18
N ASN A 501 -42.17 -8.51 -29.26
CA ASN A 501 -43.21 -7.75 -28.51
C ASN A 501 -43.26 -8.27 -27.02
N MET A 502 -44.24 -8.13 -26.11
CA MET A 502 -45.65 -7.68 -26.10
C MET A 502 -46.06 -7.13 -24.68
N LEU A 503 -47.36 -6.97 -24.40
CA LEU A 503 -47.98 -6.45 -23.15
C LEU A 503 -49.32 -7.20 -22.89
N PRO A 504 -49.96 -7.18 -21.68
CA PRO A 504 -50.72 -6.03 -21.20
C PRO A 504 -50.65 -5.78 -19.66
N LYS A 505 -51.74 -5.33 -19.03
CA LYS A 505 -51.75 -4.11 -18.19
C LYS A 505 -52.97 -4.03 -17.23
N ALA A 506 -52.95 -3.02 -16.34
CA ALA A 506 -54.02 -2.55 -15.42
C ALA A 506 -54.20 -3.32 -14.09
N GLY A 507 -54.61 -2.69 -12.97
CA GLY A 507 -54.84 -1.24 -12.74
C GLY A 507 -55.18 -0.87 -11.26
N SER A 508 -54.91 0.39 -10.88
CA SER A 508 -55.18 1.09 -9.59
C SER A 508 -56.41 0.64 -8.77
N SER A 509 -56.38 0.51 -7.42
CA SER A 509 -56.41 1.59 -6.39
C SER A 509 -56.73 0.97 -4.99
N GLY A 510 -56.70 1.64 -3.81
CA GLY A 510 -56.22 2.98 -3.42
C GLY A 510 -56.76 3.47 -2.03
N LEU A 511 -55.92 4.21 -1.27
CA LEU A 511 -56.20 5.10 -0.10
C LEU A 511 -57.05 4.65 1.13
N SER A 512 -56.34 4.49 2.27
CA SER A 512 -56.55 5.12 3.61
C SER A 512 -57.92 5.12 4.33
N LYS A 513 -57.93 4.61 5.58
CA LYS A 513 -58.26 5.40 6.79
C LYS A 513 -57.81 4.73 8.12
N ASN A 514 -57.94 5.46 9.23
CA ASN A 514 -57.37 5.18 10.57
C ASN A 514 -58.42 4.63 11.59
N ASP A 515 -58.00 4.65 12.87
CA ASP A 515 -58.79 4.77 14.11
C ASP A 515 -59.26 3.42 14.72
N GLU A 516 -58.63 2.96 15.81
CA GLU A 516 -59.03 3.12 17.24
C GLU A 516 -59.57 1.75 17.78
N LEU A 517 -59.54 1.35 19.06
CA LEU A 517 -59.00 1.92 20.32
C LEU A 517 -58.80 0.77 21.37
N HIS A 518 -58.26 1.13 22.54
CA HIS A 518 -58.32 0.43 23.85
C HIS A 518 -57.55 -0.89 24.13
N GLN A 519 -56.81 -0.84 25.24
CA GLN A 519 -56.34 -1.95 26.09
C GLN A 519 -57.37 -2.22 27.24
N PRO A 520 -57.02 -2.86 28.38
CA PRO A 520 -56.75 -4.28 28.58
C PRO A 520 -57.64 -4.90 29.69
N VAL A 521 -57.59 -6.22 29.90
CA VAL A 521 -58.01 -6.84 31.19
C VAL A 521 -57.03 -7.92 31.62
N SER A 522 -56.73 -7.96 32.92
CA SER A 522 -55.79 -8.89 33.57
C SER A 522 -56.48 -10.16 34.09
N SER A 523 -55.73 -11.25 34.24
CA SER A 523 -55.93 -12.21 35.35
C SER A 523 -54.70 -13.12 35.50
N LEU A 524 -54.40 -13.54 36.73
CA LEU A 524 -53.35 -14.52 37.04
C LEU A 524 -53.99 -15.88 37.33
N SER A 525 -53.30 -16.98 36.99
CA SER A 525 -53.16 -18.12 37.92
C SER A 525 -52.11 -19.14 37.49
N ASN A 526 -51.26 -19.47 38.46
CA ASN A 526 -50.43 -20.67 38.58
C ASN A 526 -51.20 -21.95 38.14
N HIS A 527 -50.59 -22.95 37.48
CA HIS A 527 -49.61 -23.87 38.09
C HIS A 527 -48.81 -24.72 37.06
N CYS A 528 -48.10 -25.75 37.54
CA CYS A 528 -47.01 -26.46 36.84
C CYS A 528 -47.46 -27.80 36.15
N PRO A 529 -46.59 -28.71 35.64
CA PRO A 529 -46.55 -28.97 34.20
C PRO A 529 -46.90 -30.42 33.77
N PRO A 530 -47.24 -30.66 32.49
CA PRO A 530 -47.26 -31.99 31.88
C PRO A 530 -45.92 -32.34 31.17
N GLN A 531 -45.47 -33.58 31.32
CA GLN A 531 -44.46 -34.23 30.47
C GLN A 531 -45.14 -34.93 29.25
N PRO A 532 -44.41 -35.24 28.17
CA PRO A 532 -45.01 -35.32 26.83
C PRO A 532 -45.50 -36.70 26.39
N THR A 533 -46.44 -36.70 25.44
CA THR A 533 -46.80 -37.81 24.55
C THR A 533 -46.57 -37.40 23.08
N PRO A 534 -46.41 -38.36 22.14
CA PRO A 534 -45.48 -38.16 21.03
C PRO A 534 -46.09 -37.68 19.71
N SER A 535 -45.18 -37.17 18.86
CA SER A 535 -45.20 -37.23 17.38
C SER A 535 -46.47 -36.83 16.62
N ASP A 536 -46.37 -35.72 15.89
CA ASP A 536 -46.56 -35.81 14.44
C ASP A 536 -45.42 -35.07 13.71
N SER A 537 -45.10 -35.49 12.50
CA SER A 537 -43.86 -35.12 11.78
C SER A 537 -44.15 -34.55 10.40
N SER A 538 -43.81 -33.27 10.21
CA SER A 538 -43.71 -32.65 8.88
C SER A 538 -42.62 -31.57 8.87
N PRO A 539 -41.58 -31.68 8.02
CA PRO A 539 -40.42 -30.80 8.11
C PRO A 539 -40.71 -29.40 7.54
N ARG A 540 -40.87 -28.42 8.43
CA ARG A 540 -40.69 -27.00 8.04
C ARG A 540 -39.27 -26.80 7.52
N ARG A 541 -39.11 -26.20 6.34
CA ARG A 541 -37.79 -25.80 5.82
C ARG A 541 -37.18 -24.72 6.71
N GLN A 542 -36.27 -25.11 7.61
CA GLN A 542 -35.34 -24.16 8.22
C GLN A 542 -34.30 -23.74 7.18
N TYR A 543 -34.35 -22.48 6.75
CA TYR A 543 -33.23 -21.84 6.07
C TYR A 543 -32.17 -21.53 7.12
N TRP A 544 -31.15 -22.37 7.20
CA TRP A 544 -29.98 -22.11 8.05
C TRP A 544 -29.11 -21.02 7.43
N SER A 545 -28.78 -20.00 8.22
CA SER A 545 -27.83 -18.95 7.84
C SER A 545 -26.46 -19.57 7.55
N GLN A 546 -25.87 -19.30 6.39
CA GLN A 546 -24.65 -19.98 5.97
C GLN A 546 -23.45 -19.62 6.86
N PRO A 547 -22.77 -20.59 7.49
CA PRO A 547 -21.44 -20.37 8.05
C PRO A 547 -20.43 -20.14 6.91
N LYS A 548 -19.43 -19.29 7.14
CA LYS A 548 -18.42 -18.94 6.12
C LYS A 548 -17.49 -20.12 5.84
N LEU A 549 -17.80 -20.86 4.77
CA LEU A 549 -16.99 -21.97 4.28
C LEU A 549 -15.61 -21.47 3.80
N ILE A 550 -14.54 -22.21 4.14
CA ILE A 550 -13.16 -21.86 3.75
C ILE A 550 -12.80 -22.59 2.45
N ASN A 551 -12.43 -21.82 1.43
CA ASN A 551 -11.99 -22.32 0.12
C ASN A 551 -10.65 -23.10 0.24
N SER A 552 -10.51 -24.20 -0.51
CA SER A 552 -9.36 -25.13 -0.49
C SER A 552 -8.01 -24.44 -0.73
N SER A 553 -7.99 -23.35 -1.50
CA SER A 553 -6.82 -22.48 -1.71
C SER A 553 -6.21 -21.88 -0.43
N SER A 554 -6.90 -21.98 0.71
CA SER A 554 -6.47 -21.45 2.02
C SER A 554 -5.70 -22.46 2.89
N ILE A 555 -5.73 -23.76 2.56
CA ILE A 555 -5.27 -24.83 3.47
C ILE A 555 -3.75 -24.73 3.76
N ASN A 556 -2.95 -24.36 2.76
CA ASN A 556 -1.48 -24.31 2.82
C ASN A 556 -0.89 -23.23 3.77
N ARG A 557 -1.66 -22.72 4.73
CA ARG A 557 -1.22 -21.74 5.75
C ARG A 557 -1.67 -22.06 7.19
N LEU A 558 -2.38 -23.16 7.42
CA LEU A 558 -2.93 -23.52 8.74
C LEU A 558 -2.11 -24.60 9.44
N SER A 559 -0.97 -24.20 10.02
CA SER A 559 -0.15 -25.05 10.90
C SER A 559 -0.35 -24.67 12.38
N THR A 560 -1.46 -25.10 12.97
CA THR A 560 -1.77 -24.89 14.41
C THR A 560 -1.41 -26.12 15.25
N PRO A 561 -1.09 -25.97 16.56
CA PRO A 561 -0.47 -27.05 17.36
C PRO A 561 -1.32 -28.31 17.62
N GLY A 562 -2.59 -28.35 17.21
CA GLY A 562 -3.46 -29.53 17.29
C GLY A 562 -3.62 -30.29 15.96
N SER A 563 -3.07 -29.79 14.84
CA SER A 563 -3.35 -30.32 13.50
C SER A 563 -2.52 -31.57 13.13
N THR A 564 -1.39 -31.79 13.82
CA THR A 564 -0.30 -32.73 13.46
C THR A 564 -0.71 -34.20 13.32
N VAL A 565 -1.86 -34.62 13.86
CA VAL A 565 -2.37 -36.00 13.75
C VAL A 565 -3.07 -36.25 12.40
N ALA A 566 -3.56 -35.21 11.74
CA ALA A 566 -4.39 -35.33 10.54
C ALA A 566 -3.59 -35.39 9.23
N SER A 567 -2.40 -34.78 9.17
CA SER A 567 -1.56 -34.72 7.95
C SER A 567 -0.77 -36.00 7.64
N THR A 568 -1.06 -37.09 8.34
CA THR A 568 -0.47 -38.43 8.13
C THR A 568 -1.50 -39.56 8.10
N MET A 569 -2.80 -39.23 8.03
CA MET A 569 -3.86 -40.24 7.88
C MET A 569 -4.11 -40.52 6.39
N PRO A 570 -4.07 -41.80 5.95
CA PRO A 570 -4.40 -42.14 4.56
C PRO A 570 -5.89 -41.92 4.27
N SER A 571 -6.22 -41.71 3.00
CA SER A 571 -7.55 -41.34 2.48
C SER A 571 -8.70 -42.18 3.05
N GLU A 572 -8.51 -43.48 3.25
CA GLU A 572 -9.52 -44.38 3.84
C GLU A 572 -9.85 -44.05 5.30
N ALA A 573 -8.86 -43.65 6.11
CA ALA A 573 -9.07 -43.23 7.49
C ALA A 573 -9.80 -41.88 7.55
N LEU A 574 -9.47 -40.94 6.66
CA LEU A 574 -10.18 -39.67 6.53
C LEU A 574 -11.65 -39.87 6.09
N ARG A 575 -11.90 -40.78 5.14
CA ARG A 575 -13.25 -41.20 4.71
C ARG A 575 -14.05 -41.82 5.86
N HIS A 576 -13.44 -42.69 6.65
CA HIS A 576 -14.08 -43.30 7.81
C HIS A 576 -14.41 -42.26 8.90
N GLU A 577 -13.49 -41.35 9.19
CA GLU A 577 -13.70 -40.28 10.18
C GLU A 577 -14.78 -39.28 9.72
N PHE A 578 -14.83 -38.92 8.43
CA PHE A 578 -15.94 -38.15 7.84
C PHE A 578 -17.29 -38.87 8.01
N GLY A 579 -17.35 -40.18 7.70
CA GLY A 579 -18.55 -40.98 7.89
C GLY A 579 -18.99 -41.13 9.35
N LYS A 580 -18.05 -41.09 10.29
CA LYS A 580 -18.30 -41.06 11.74
C LYS A 580 -18.85 -39.70 12.19
N LEU A 581 -18.23 -38.59 11.77
CA LEU A 581 -18.70 -37.23 12.08
C LEU A 581 -20.11 -36.98 11.51
N ALA A 582 -20.37 -37.39 10.27
CA ALA A 582 -21.71 -37.32 9.66
C ALA A 582 -22.77 -38.08 10.46
N LYS A 583 -22.45 -39.28 10.97
CA LYS A 583 -23.35 -40.02 11.87
C LYS A 583 -23.56 -39.32 13.21
N GLN A 584 -22.51 -38.71 13.78
CA GLN A 584 -22.61 -37.95 15.04
C GLN A 584 -23.47 -36.69 14.89
N MET A 585 -23.45 -36.04 13.71
CA MET A 585 -24.34 -34.91 13.37
C MET A 585 -25.75 -35.35 12.90
N GLY A 586 -26.07 -36.65 12.92
CA GLY A 586 -27.37 -37.18 12.46
C GLY A 586 -27.61 -37.04 10.94
N TRP A 587 -26.56 -36.84 10.14
CA TRP A 587 -26.70 -36.60 8.70
C TRP A 587 -27.05 -37.88 7.93
N SER A 588 -27.99 -37.75 7.00
CA SER A 588 -28.25 -38.77 5.98
C SER A 588 -27.16 -38.75 4.90
N LEU A 589 -27.08 -39.82 4.09
CA LEU A 589 -26.14 -39.88 2.97
C LEU A 589 -26.34 -38.73 1.97
N GLU A 590 -27.60 -38.30 1.75
CA GLU A 590 -27.89 -37.18 0.84
C GLU A 590 -27.51 -35.83 1.45
N HIS A 591 -27.67 -35.62 2.76
CA HIS A 591 -27.14 -34.41 3.42
C HIS A 591 -25.61 -34.35 3.33
N ALA A 592 -24.91 -35.48 3.53
CA ALA A 592 -23.46 -35.53 3.38
C ALA A 592 -22.99 -35.25 1.93
N LYS A 593 -23.68 -35.81 0.93
CA LYS A 593 -23.42 -35.53 -0.50
C LYS A 593 -23.64 -34.05 -0.86
N GLU A 594 -24.74 -33.46 -0.40
CA GLU A 594 -25.06 -32.06 -0.72
C GLU A 594 -24.11 -31.10 0.01
N PHE A 595 -23.67 -31.40 1.25
CA PHE A 595 -22.61 -30.65 1.93
C PHE A 595 -21.28 -30.67 1.15
N ILE A 596 -20.86 -31.84 0.67
CA ILE A 596 -19.66 -31.98 -0.19
C ILE A 596 -19.79 -31.12 -1.45
N LYS A 597 -20.95 -31.19 -2.11
CA LYS A 597 -21.23 -30.44 -3.34
C LYS A 597 -21.26 -28.93 -3.11
N GLN A 598 -21.78 -28.46 -1.98
CA GLN A 598 -21.80 -27.04 -1.61
C GLN A 598 -20.42 -26.51 -1.19
N LEU A 599 -19.61 -27.31 -0.49
CA LEU A 599 -18.27 -26.92 -0.04
C LEU A 599 -17.22 -26.95 -1.16
N LEU A 600 -17.29 -27.94 -2.06
CA LEU A 600 -16.20 -28.26 -3.00
C LEU A 600 -16.60 -28.27 -4.48
N GLY A 601 -17.91 -28.21 -4.80
CA GLY A 601 -18.41 -28.40 -6.17
C GLY A 601 -18.21 -29.81 -6.75
N LYS A 602 -17.70 -30.75 -5.94
CA LYS A 602 -17.35 -32.13 -6.32
C LYS A 602 -18.45 -33.13 -5.93
N THR A 603 -18.35 -34.36 -6.42
CA THR A 603 -19.17 -35.50 -5.95
C THR A 603 -18.31 -36.42 -5.10
N LEU A 604 -18.95 -37.29 -4.28
CA LEU A 604 -18.26 -38.26 -3.41
C LEU A 604 -17.20 -39.12 -4.14
N GLN A 605 -17.37 -39.31 -5.45
CA GLN A 605 -16.53 -40.13 -6.32
C GLN A 605 -15.32 -39.37 -6.88
N THR A 606 -15.32 -38.03 -6.87
CA THR A 606 -14.26 -37.18 -7.43
C THR A 606 -13.40 -36.48 -6.36
N LEU A 607 -13.47 -36.94 -5.11
CA LEU A 607 -12.72 -36.38 -3.98
C LEU A 607 -11.31 -36.97 -3.84
N ALA A 608 -10.30 -36.11 -4.01
CA ALA A 608 -8.90 -36.37 -3.71
C ALA A 608 -8.64 -36.39 -2.19
N GLU A 609 -7.47 -36.86 -1.76
CA GLU A 609 -7.12 -37.02 -0.34
C GLU A 609 -7.16 -35.68 0.44
N GLU A 610 -6.73 -34.59 -0.19
CA GLU A 610 -6.83 -33.22 0.32
C GLU A 610 -8.28 -32.73 0.53
N ASP A 611 -9.24 -33.17 -0.28
CA ASP A 611 -10.65 -32.83 -0.13
C ASP A 611 -11.22 -33.46 1.15
N TRP A 612 -10.85 -34.72 1.44
CA TRP A 612 -11.29 -35.43 2.64
C TRP A 612 -10.74 -34.79 3.92
N LEU A 613 -9.50 -34.30 3.88
CA LEU A 613 -8.89 -33.56 4.99
C LEU A 613 -9.67 -32.25 5.29
N LEU A 614 -10.00 -31.48 4.24
CA LEU A 614 -10.82 -30.27 4.38
C LEU A 614 -12.23 -30.58 4.90
N LEU A 615 -12.88 -31.63 4.40
CA LEU A 615 -14.20 -32.06 4.85
C LEU A 615 -14.22 -32.42 6.34
N VAL A 616 -13.28 -33.24 6.80
CA VAL A 616 -13.14 -33.62 8.23
C VAL A 616 -12.88 -32.39 9.10
N TYR A 617 -12.04 -31.44 8.63
CA TYR A 617 -11.77 -30.19 9.33
C TYR A 617 -13.03 -29.31 9.46
N GLN A 618 -13.77 -29.10 8.37
CA GLN A 618 -15.00 -28.29 8.41
C GLN A 618 -16.08 -28.93 9.29
N MET A 619 -16.27 -30.25 9.24
CA MET A 619 -17.25 -30.91 10.11
C MET A 619 -16.90 -30.81 11.60
N ARG A 620 -15.61 -30.91 11.96
CA ARG A 620 -15.17 -30.70 13.35
C ARG A 620 -15.39 -29.27 13.82
N ASN A 621 -15.19 -28.27 12.96
CA ASN A 621 -15.49 -26.87 13.28
C ASN A 621 -17.00 -26.63 13.43
N LEU A 622 -17.83 -27.21 12.56
CA LEU A 622 -19.30 -27.15 12.67
C LEU A 622 -19.77 -27.77 13.98
N MET A 623 -19.29 -28.97 14.34
CA MET A 623 -19.56 -29.61 15.63
C MET A 623 -18.98 -28.87 16.85
N SER A 624 -18.06 -27.93 16.65
CA SER A 624 -17.54 -27.04 17.71
C SER A 624 -18.30 -25.71 17.77
N SER A 625 -19.28 -25.51 16.90
CA SER A 625 -20.10 -24.29 16.76
C SER A 625 -21.60 -24.55 16.96
N SER A 626 -21.95 -25.75 17.46
CA SER A 626 -23.32 -26.28 17.57
C SER A 626 -23.53 -27.02 18.89
#